data_AF-A0A973FAS1-F1
#
_entry.id   AF-A0A973FAS1-F1
#
_cell.length_a   1.000
_cell.length_b   1.000
_cell.length_c   1.000
_cell.angle_alpha   90.00
_cell.angle_beta   90.00
_cell.angle_gamma   90.00
#
_symmetry.space_group_name_H-M   'P 1'
#
loop_
_entity.id
_entity.type
_entity.pdbx_description
1 polymer ?
#
loop_
_entity_poly.entity_id
_entity_poly.type
_entity_poly.pdbx_seq_one_letter_code
_entity_poly.pdbx_strand_id
1 'polypeptide(L)'
;MEPYEHSQLDMLYRPAVEAIVEKWAIGKPPNPSPLSTSNKPVGYFRLRDYLLKYLITNRTFPEGVHAMPEGQDILGNPEPSFPIDFNEVITGFSLPK
;
A
#
# COMPACT_ATOMS: atom_id res chain seq x y z
N MET A 1 14.82 12.24 -9.73
CA MET A 1 14.60 12.59 -8.32
C MET A 1 15.87 12.24 -7.58
N GLU A 2 16.45 13.20 -6.88
CA GLU A 2 17.68 12.97 -6.12
C GLU A 2 17.39 12.01 -4.94
N PRO A 3 18.33 11.11 -4.57
CA PRO A 3 18.13 10.15 -3.47
C PRO A 3 17.68 10.82 -2.16
N TYR A 4 18.15 12.04 -1.91
CA TYR A 4 17.78 12.84 -0.74
C TYR A 4 16.31 13.28 -0.74
N GLU A 5 15.80 13.75 -1.89
CA GLU A 5 14.40 14.16 -2.03
C GLU A 5 13.45 12.98 -1.87
N HIS A 6 13.82 11.81 -2.42
CA HIS A 6 13.06 10.58 -2.24
C HIS A 6 12.95 10.18 -0.77
N SER A 7 14.04 10.29 0.01
CA SER A 7 14.02 10.00 1.45
C SER A 7 13.12 10.95 2.24
N GLN A 8 13.08 12.23 1.87
CA GLN A 8 12.22 13.21 2.53
C GLN A 8 10.73 12.94 2.24
N LEU A 9 10.40 12.66 0.97
CA LEU A 9 9.03 12.32 0.57
C LEU A 9 8.57 10.99 1.18
N ASP A 10 9.46 10.01 1.30
CA ASP A 10 9.19 8.77 2.01
C ASP A 10 8.81 9.02 3.48
N MET A 11 9.63 9.78 4.21
CA MET A 11 9.36 10.14 5.60
C MET A 11 8.07 10.94 5.76
N LEU A 12 7.76 11.82 4.81
CA LEU A 12 6.55 12.65 4.81
C LEU A 12 5.28 11.81 4.59
N TYR A 13 5.28 10.93 3.59
CA TYR A 13 4.08 10.21 3.18
C TYR A 13 3.84 8.89 3.93
N ARG A 14 4.90 8.23 4.43
CA ARG A 14 4.80 6.92 5.07
C ARG A 14 3.76 6.84 6.19
N PRO A 15 3.67 7.80 7.15
CA PRO A 15 2.65 7.72 8.20
C PRO A 15 1.22 7.76 7.67
N ALA A 16 0.94 8.60 6.65
CA ALA A 16 -0.37 8.70 6.02
C ALA A 16 -0.72 7.42 5.26
N VAL A 17 0.24 6.86 4.51
CA VAL A 17 0.09 5.58 3.81
C VAL A 17 -0.20 4.45 4.78
N GLU A 18 0.53 4.36 5.88
CA GLU A 18 0.29 3.33 6.91
C GLU A 18 -1.12 3.47 7.48
N ALA A 19 -1.57 4.68 7.84
CA ALA A 19 -2.93 4.89 8.33
C ALA A 19 -4.02 4.49 7.32
N ILE A 20 -3.82 4.79 6.03
CA ILE A 20 -4.75 4.38 4.95
C ILE A 20 -4.85 2.86 4.87
N VAL A 21 -3.72 2.17 4.83
CA VAL A 21 -3.68 0.73 4.63
C VAL A 21 -4.11 -0.04 5.88
N GLU A 22 -3.87 0.52 7.08
CA GLU A 22 -4.44 0.01 8.33
C GLU A 22 -5.96 0.08 8.33
N LYS A 23 -6.55 1.22 7.91
CA LYS A 23 -8.01 1.35 7.78
C LYS A 23 -8.57 0.36 6.76
N TRP A 24 -7.91 0.21 5.61
CA TRP A 24 -8.30 -0.78 4.59
C TRP A 24 -8.27 -2.22 5.14
N ALA A 25 -7.35 -2.54 6.04
CA ALA A 25 -7.22 -3.88 6.61
C ALA A 25 -8.32 -4.25 7.63
N ILE A 26 -9.08 -3.28 8.16
CA ILE A 26 -10.11 -3.53 9.18
C ILE A 26 -11.14 -4.55 8.67
N GLY A 27 -11.39 -5.59 9.47
CA GLY A 27 -12.36 -6.63 9.16
C GLY A 27 -11.91 -7.66 8.12
N LYS A 28 -10.71 -7.51 7.54
CA LYS A 28 -10.14 -8.51 6.62
C LYS A 28 -9.41 -9.61 7.41
N PRO A 29 -9.49 -10.88 6.96
CA PRO A 29 -8.78 -11.96 7.63
C PRO A 29 -7.26 -11.80 7.46
N PRO A 30 -6.46 -12.24 8.43
CA PRO A 30 -5.00 -12.27 8.29
C PRO A 30 -4.59 -13.19 7.13
N ASN A 31 -3.37 -13.00 6.63
CA ASN A 31 -2.78 -13.90 5.65
C ASN A 31 -2.78 -15.35 6.22
N PRO A 32 -3.43 -16.32 5.55
CA PRO A 32 -3.56 -17.68 6.06
C PRO A 32 -2.26 -18.50 5.96
N SER A 33 -1.21 -17.96 5.33
CA SER A 33 0.08 -18.63 5.23
C SER A 33 0.68 -18.88 6.62
N PRO A 34 1.07 -20.13 6.94
CA PRO A 34 1.71 -20.45 8.22
C PRO A 34 3.11 -19.82 8.36
N LEU A 35 3.65 -19.29 7.26
CA LEU A 35 4.94 -18.59 7.21
C LEU A 35 4.77 -17.07 7.31
N SER A 36 3.55 -16.57 7.42
CA SER A 36 3.31 -15.15 7.65
C SER A 36 3.89 -14.72 9.00
N THR A 37 4.71 -13.69 8.99
CA THR A 37 5.31 -13.10 10.19
C THR A 37 4.45 -11.97 10.78
N SER A 38 3.28 -11.69 10.20
CA SER A 38 2.36 -10.65 10.67
C SER A 38 0.90 -11.08 10.57
N ASN A 39 0.03 -10.41 11.34
CA ASN A 39 -1.43 -10.57 11.27
C ASN A 39 -2.08 -9.75 10.16
N LYS A 40 -1.30 -9.24 9.19
CA LYS A 40 -1.85 -8.40 8.12
C LYS A 40 -2.53 -9.26 7.04
N PRO A 41 -3.59 -8.75 6.39
CA PRO A 41 -4.23 -9.45 5.28
C PRO A 41 -3.29 -9.57 4.07
N VAL A 42 -3.61 -10.52 3.18
CA VAL A 42 -2.96 -10.64 1.88
C VAL A 42 -3.03 -9.31 1.13
N GLY A 43 -1.92 -8.89 0.52
CA GLY A 43 -1.85 -7.64 -0.24
C GLY A 43 -1.60 -6.38 0.60
N TYR A 44 -1.61 -6.44 1.94
CA TYR A 44 -1.37 -5.28 2.82
C TYR A 44 -0.06 -4.56 2.48
N PHE A 45 1.06 -5.27 2.49
CA PHE A 45 2.37 -4.66 2.24
C PHE A 45 2.51 -4.23 0.78
N ARG A 46 1.92 -4.97 -0.17
CA ARG A 46 1.87 -4.58 -1.59
C ARG A 46 1.13 -3.28 -1.80
N LEU A 47 -0.03 -3.10 -1.16
CA LEU A 47 -0.80 -1.86 -1.24
C LEU A 47 -0.05 -0.69 -0.60
N ARG A 48 0.56 -0.90 0.57
CA ARG A 48 1.42 0.10 1.24
C ARG A 48 2.54 0.56 0.32
N ASP A 49 3.30 -0.38 -0.24
CA ASP A 49 4.48 -0.07 -1.04
C ASP A 49 4.10 0.57 -2.38
N TYR A 50 3.02 0.09 -2.99
CA TYR A 50 2.44 0.69 -4.20
C TYR A 50 2.02 2.15 -3.95
N LEU A 51 1.22 2.38 -2.91
CA LEU A 51 0.69 3.71 -2.62
C LEU A 51 1.81 4.69 -2.27
N LEU A 52 2.77 4.27 -1.44
CA LEU A 52 3.94 5.10 -1.10
C LEU A 52 4.73 5.49 -2.35
N LYS A 53 5.04 4.52 -3.22
CA LYS A 53 5.74 4.78 -4.48
C LYS A 53 4.96 5.72 -5.39
N TYR A 54 3.64 5.54 -5.47
CA TYR A 54 2.77 6.40 -6.26
C TYR A 54 2.81 7.85 -5.74
N LEU A 55 2.70 8.05 -4.42
CA LEU A 55 2.73 9.37 -3.81
C LEU A 55 4.07 10.07 -3.97
N ILE A 56 5.19 9.36 -3.79
CA ILE A 56 6.52 9.92 -4.01
C ILE A 56 6.65 10.40 -5.47
N THR A 57 6.16 9.60 -6.43
CA THR A 57 6.27 9.91 -7.86
C THR A 57 5.36 11.06 -8.29
N ASN A 58 4.09 11.04 -7.87
CA ASN A 58 3.05 11.90 -8.43
C ASN A 58 2.64 13.05 -7.50
N ARG A 59 2.98 12.98 -6.21
CA ARG A 59 2.61 13.95 -5.16
C ARG A 59 1.10 14.19 -5.03
N THR A 60 0.30 13.25 -5.50
CA THR A 60 -1.16 13.24 -5.43
C THR A 60 -1.62 11.81 -5.19
N PHE A 61 -2.81 11.65 -4.60
CA PHE A 61 -3.42 10.33 -4.48
C PHE A 61 -3.74 9.73 -5.86
N PRO A 62 -3.67 8.38 -5.99
CA PRO A 62 -4.25 7.69 -7.13
C PRO A 62 -5.77 7.84 -7.14
N GLU A 63 -6.38 7.77 -8.32
CA GLU A 63 -7.82 7.94 -8.53
C GLU A 63 -8.40 6.72 -9.23
N GLY A 64 -9.60 6.31 -8.84
CA GLY A 64 -10.31 5.18 -9.45
C GLY A 64 -9.70 3.82 -9.15
N VAL A 65 -9.97 2.85 -10.04
CA VAL A 65 -9.61 1.44 -9.83
C VAL A 65 -8.26 1.13 -10.48
N HIS A 66 -7.32 0.65 -9.68
CA HIS A 66 -5.99 0.23 -10.12
C HIS A 66 -5.81 -1.27 -9.90
N ALA A 67 -5.17 -1.94 -10.86
CA ALA A 67 -4.68 -3.30 -10.66
C ALA A 67 -3.38 -3.25 -9.83
N MET A 68 -3.37 -3.94 -8.68
CA MET A 68 -2.16 -4.09 -7.89
C MET A 68 -1.14 -4.97 -8.61
N PRO A 69 0.17 -4.70 -8.49
CA PRO A 69 1.17 -5.55 -9.09
C PRO A 69 1.08 -6.98 -8.54
N GLU A 70 1.34 -7.95 -9.41
CA GLU A 70 1.56 -9.33 -8.99
C GLU A 70 2.68 -9.38 -7.95
N GLY A 71 2.50 -10.23 -6.95
CA GLY A 71 3.42 -10.41 -5.85
C GLY A 71 4.08 -11.77 -5.87
N GLN A 72 4.94 -11.98 -4.90
CA GLN A 72 5.40 -13.31 -4.52
C GLN A 72 5.23 -13.46 -3.01
N ASP A 73 4.76 -14.63 -2.58
CA ASP A 73 4.77 -14.97 -1.16
C ASP A 73 6.19 -15.29 -0.68
N ILE A 74 6.34 -15.55 0.62
CA ILE A 74 7.64 -15.91 1.23
C ILE A 74 8.25 -17.21 0.70
N LEU A 75 7.46 -18.06 0.03
CA LEU A 75 7.91 -19.28 -0.63
C LEU A 75 8.24 -19.06 -2.11
N GLY A 76 8.09 -17.84 -2.62
CA GLY A 76 8.29 -17.50 -4.03
C GLY A 76 7.11 -17.88 -4.92
N ASN A 77 5.97 -18.30 -4.37
CA ASN A 77 4.78 -18.56 -5.17
C ASN A 77 4.19 -17.24 -5.66
N PRO A 78 3.72 -17.17 -6.93
CA PRO A 78 3.03 -15.99 -7.42
C PRO A 78 1.79 -15.68 -6.58
N GLU A 79 1.67 -14.44 -6.12
CA GLU A 79 0.41 -13.90 -5.61
C GLU A 79 -0.27 -13.11 -6.72
N PRO A 80 -1.53 -13.42 -7.08
CA PRO A 80 -2.20 -12.75 -8.18
C PRO A 80 -2.35 -11.25 -7.92
N SER A 81 -2.46 -10.51 -9.02
CA SER A 81 -2.98 -9.14 -9.01
C SER A 81 -4.39 -9.10 -8.43
N PHE A 82 -4.75 -7.99 -7.82
CA PHE A 82 -6.11 -7.72 -7.36
C PHE A 82 -6.47 -6.25 -7.62
N PRO A 83 -7.73 -5.95 -7.92
CA PRO A 83 -8.18 -4.57 -8.10
C PRO A 83 -8.28 -3.86 -6.74
N ILE A 84 -7.95 -2.57 -6.73
CA ILE A 84 -8.17 -1.66 -5.59
C ILE A 84 -8.87 -0.41 -6.11
N ASP A 85 -10.01 -0.08 -5.52
CA ASP A 85 -10.65 1.23 -5.71
C ASP A 85 -10.04 2.24 -4.74
N PHE A 86 -9.21 3.14 -5.28
CA PHE A 86 -8.57 4.15 -4.46
C PHE A 86 -9.52 5.24 -3.98
N ASN A 87 -10.64 5.47 -4.65
CA ASN A 87 -11.64 6.43 -4.19
C ASN A 87 -12.18 6.01 -2.82
N GLU A 88 -12.43 4.71 -2.63
CA GLU A 88 -12.87 4.16 -1.34
C GLU A 88 -11.73 4.12 -0.32
N VAL A 89 -10.57 3.60 -0.71
CA VAL A 89 -9.43 3.36 0.20
C VAL A 89 -8.92 4.65 0.85
N ILE A 90 -8.85 5.75 0.09
CA ILE A 90 -8.32 7.03 0.58
C ILE A 90 -9.42 7.94 1.15
N THR A 91 -10.69 7.51 1.17
CA THR A 91 -11.79 8.34 1.67
C THR A 91 -11.53 8.78 3.12
N GLY A 92 -11.55 10.09 3.33
CA GLY A 92 -11.32 10.74 4.62
C GLY A 92 -9.85 11.01 4.96
N PHE A 93 -8.93 10.80 4.02
CA PHE A 93 -7.51 11.15 4.18
C PHE A 93 -7.14 12.38 3.36
N SER A 94 -6.14 13.11 3.83
CA SER A 94 -5.49 14.20 3.13
C SER A 94 -3.98 13.97 3.09
N LEU A 95 -3.34 14.42 2.02
CA LEU A 95 -1.87 14.38 1.96
C LEU A 95 -1.28 15.45 2.88
N PRO A 96 -0.22 15.11 3.63
CA PRO A 96 0.56 16.11 4.35
C PRO A 96 1.23 17.08 3.37
N LYS A 97 1.34 18.34 3.77
CA LYS A 97 1.93 19.42 2.99
C LYS A 97 3.38 19.68 3.40
#